data_AF-A0A1B6ATQ0-F1
#
_entry.id   AF-A0A1B6ATQ0-F1
#
_cell.length_a   1.000
_cell.length_b   1.000
_cell.length_c   1.000
_cell.angle_alpha   90.00
_cell.angle_beta   90.00
_cell.angle_gamma   90.00
#
_symmetry.space_group_name_H-M   'P 1'
#
loop_
_entity.id
_entity.type
_entity.pdbx_description
1 polymer ?
#
loop_
_entity_poly.entity_id
_entity_poly.type
_entity_poly.pdbx_seq_one_letter_code
_entity_poly.pdbx_strand_id
1 'polypeptide(L)'
;MLALSAQGILPKVDYAIFADTGWEPRSVYSHLNRLEREIAEPAGIPVLRVSSGNIRKDALDPQHRFASMPLYILNQDGKPGMTRRQCTGEYKIKPIKKKVRELLGYPYPARVPKGMFVEQWVGISTDEFHRAKDADVKYMRNRHPLIDMSWSRADCVRYLTSLGLADTPKSSCLGCPFHGNAQWRHIRDNSPSEWADVVAFDAAIRKGNARANATGNRLLGEAFLHRSRVPLDQAPIDHVTAAEWAALQQEIGTDSPNTDELEQGVIDGCSPWACRGAEAARTQQDFGLVS
;
A
#
# COMPACT_ATOMS: atom_id res chain seq x y z
N MET A 1 16.63 1.09 5.07
CA MET A 1 16.43 1.30 6.52
C MET A 1 17.01 0.17 7.36
N LEU A 2 16.41 -1.03 7.39
CA LEU A 2 16.92 -2.15 8.20
C LEU A 2 18.41 -2.43 7.95
N ALA A 3 18.83 -2.54 6.68
CA ALA A 3 20.22 -2.75 6.33
C ALA A 3 21.16 -1.62 6.77
N LEU A 4 20.71 -0.36 6.78
CA LEU A 4 21.52 0.78 7.26
C LEU A 4 21.75 0.69 8.77
N SER A 5 20.70 0.30 9.52
CA SER A 5 20.77 0.08 10.96
C SER A 5 21.65 -1.12 11.31
N ALA A 6 21.50 -2.22 10.58
CA ALA A 6 22.29 -3.45 10.75
C ALA A 6 23.80 -3.24 10.50
N GLN A 7 24.16 -2.36 9.56
CA GLN A 7 25.55 -2.02 9.27
C GLN A 7 26.12 -0.88 10.14
N GLY A 8 25.33 -0.34 11.09
CA GLY A 8 25.76 0.74 11.97
C GLY A 8 25.89 2.11 11.29
N ILE A 9 25.40 2.28 10.06
CA ILE A 9 25.34 3.57 9.37
C ILE A 9 24.30 4.48 10.03
N LEU A 10 23.19 3.86 10.47
CA LEU A 10 22.20 4.50 11.33
C LEU A 10 22.21 3.82 12.71
N PRO A 11 21.71 4.49 13.77
CA PRO A 11 21.51 3.85 15.07
C PRO A 11 20.81 2.49 14.97
N LYS A 12 21.17 1.57 15.86
CA LYS A 12 20.53 0.25 15.88
C LYS A 12 19.07 0.39 16.34
N VAL A 13 18.15 -0.13 15.55
CA VAL A 13 16.72 -0.20 15.93
C VAL A 13 16.49 -1.40 16.86
N ASP A 14 15.56 -1.24 17.81
CA ASP A 14 15.18 -2.32 18.72
C ASP A 14 14.38 -3.42 18.02
N TYR A 15 13.54 -3.04 17.05
CA TYR A 15 12.66 -3.95 16.31
C TYR A 15 12.45 -3.46 14.88
N ALA A 16 12.25 -4.40 13.96
CA ALA A 16 11.60 -4.14 12.67
C ALA A 16 10.20 -4.75 12.68
N ILE A 17 9.20 -4.08 12.09
CA ILE A 17 7.82 -4.59 12.05
C ILE A 17 7.38 -4.77 10.60
N PHE A 18 6.94 -5.99 10.26
CA PHE A 18 6.31 -6.32 8.98
C PHE A 18 4.80 -6.49 9.19
N ALA A 19 4.01 -5.64 8.54
CA ALA A 19 2.55 -5.73 8.57
C ALA A 19 2.04 -6.63 7.44
N ASP A 20 1.76 -7.87 7.77
CA ASP A 20 1.30 -8.91 6.86
C ASP A 20 -0.21 -8.79 6.60
N THR A 21 -0.56 -8.45 5.37
CA THR A 21 -1.97 -8.39 4.91
C THR A 21 -2.58 -9.78 4.74
N GLY A 22 -1.77 -10.83 4.84
CA GLY A 22 -2.14 -12.22 4.57
C GLY A 22 -2.27 -12.54 3.07
N TRP A 23 -1.98 -11.57 2.20
CA TRP A 23 -2.07 -11.72 0.76
C TRP A 23 -1.00 -10.91 0.03
N GLU A 24 0.24 -10.97 0.53
CA GLU A 24 1.40 -10.42 -0.19
C GLU A 24 1.87 -11.40 -1.28
N PRO A 25 2.53 -10.91 -2.35
CA PRO A 25 3.18 -11.79 -3.32
C PRO A 25 4.22 -12.71 -2.67
N ARG A 26 4.42 -13.90 -3.23
CA ARG A 26 5.43 -14.87 -2.79
C ARG A 26 6.83 -14.26 -2.76
N SER A 27 7.16 -13.42 -3.74
CA SER A 27 8.44 -12.70 -3.80
C SER A 27 8.67 -11.80 -2.59
N VAL A 28 7.62 -11.18 -2.04
CA VAL A 28 7.70 -10.37 -0.80
C VAL A 28 8.03 -11.26 0.41
N TYR A 29 7.37 -12.40 0.56
CA TYR A 29 7.68 -13.33 1.65
C TYR A 29 9.08 -13.94 1.52
N SER A 30 9.50 -14.32 0.31
CA SER A 30 10.86 -14.81 0.04
C SER A 30 11.91 -13.74 0.36
N HIS A 31 11.67 -12.49 -0.05
CA HIS A 31 12.56 -11.38 0.26
C HIS A 31 12.61 -11.08 1.77
N LEU A 32 11.48 -11.11 2.47
CA LEU A 32 11.44 -10.93 3.93
C LEU A 32 12.23 -12.01 4.65
N ASN A 33 12.06 -13.28 4.29
CA ASN A 33 12.83 -14.39 4.88
C ASN A 33 14.33 -14.22 4.63
N ARG A 34 14.70 -13.74 3.44
CA ARG A 34 16.09 -13.43 3.09
C ARG A 34 16.64 -12.29 3.95
N LEU A 35 15.90 -11.18 4.08
CA LEU A 35 16.30 -10.04 4.93
C LEU A 35 16.42 -10.43 6.40
N GLU A 36 15.50 -11.24 6.93
CA GLU A 36 15.57 -11.76 8.30
C GLU A 36 16.87 -12.53 8.51
N ARG A 37 17.16 -13.53 7.66
CA ARG A 37 18.34 -14.39 7.76
C ARG A 37 19.66 -13.65 7.51
N GLU A 38 19.73 -12.82 6.48
CA GLU A 38 21.00 -12.27 5.99
C GLU A 38 21.35 -10.93 6.66
N ILE A 39 20.36 -10.20 7.18
CA ILE A 39 20.56 -8.84 7.69
C ILE A 39 20.12 -8.70 9.15
N ALA A 40 18.89 -9.11 9.47
CA ALA A 40 18.30 -8.84 10.78
C ALA A 40 18.87 -9.72 11.89
N GLU A 41 18.94 -11.05 11.65
CA GLU A 41 19.47 -12.03 12.60
C GLU A 41 20.94 -11.77 12.94
N PRO A 42 21.88 -11.56 11.98
CA PRO A 42 23.27 -11.26 12.31
C PRO A 42 23.44 -9.95 13.08
N ALA A 43 22.57 -8.97 12.82
CA ALA A 43 22.57 -7.70 13.55
C ALA A 43 21.87 -7.79 14.92
N GLY A 44 21.21 -8.91 15.24
CA GLY A 44 20.38 -9.06 16.44
C GLY A 44 19.24 -8.05 16.49
N ILE A 45 18.54 -7.86 15.38
CA ILE A 45 17.34 -7.00 15.24
C ILE A 45 16.13 -7.93 15.02
N PRO A 46 15.26 -8.13 16.01
CA PRO A 46 14.07 -8.96 15.84
C PRO A 46 13.10 -8.36 14.80
N VAL A 47 12.64 -9.20 13.87
CA VAL A 47 11.58 -8.85 12.92
C VAL A 47 10.24 -9.39 13.42
N LEU A 48 9.33 -8.47 13.75
CA LEU A 48 8.01 -8.76 14.27
C LEU A 48 7.00 -8.76 13.12
N ARG A 49 6.41 -9.92 12.83
CA ARG A 49 5.31 -10.04 11.88
C ARG A 49 3.98 -9.80 12.59
N VAL A 50 3.19 -8.86 12.10
CA VAL A 50 1.89 -8.49 12.66
C VAL A 50 0.81 -8.58 11.59
N SER A 51 -0.38 -9.02 11.95
CA SER A 51 -1.49 -9.18 11.01
C SER A 51 -2.83 -8.81 11.67
N SER A 52 -3.82 -8.49 10.84
CA SER A 52 -5.23 -8.31 11.24
C SER A 52 -6.17 -9.21 10.46
N GLY A 53 -5.67 -10.30 9.88
CA GLY A 53 -6.45 -11.24 9.09
C GLY A 53 -5.90 -11.41 7.68
N ASN A 54 -6.78 -11.75 6.74
CA ASN A 54 -6.42 -11.97 5.35
C ASN A 54 -7.30 -11.09 4.47
N ILE A 55 -6.71 -10.05 3.90
CA ILE A 55 -7.42 -9.03 3.13
C ILE A 55 -8.26 -9.60 1.98
N ARG A 56 -7.82 -10.71 1.36
CA ARG A 56 -8.57 -11.38 0.28
C ARG A 56 -9.80 -12.10 0.82
N LYS A 57 -9.64 -12.90 1.89
CA LYS A 57 -10.75 -13.63 2.50
C LYS A 57 -11.80 -12.65 3.01
N ASP A 58 -11.34 -11.60 3.66
CA ASP A 58 -12.17 -10.55 4.25
C ASP A 58 -12.94 -9.75 3.19
N ALA A 59 -12.33 -9.52 2.01
CA ALA A 59 -12.98 -8.88 0.87
C ALA A 59 -14.07 -9.73 0.21
N LEU A 60 -13.98 -11.05 0.35
CA LEU A 60 -14.92 -12.01 -0.24
C LEU A 60 -15.98 -12.49 0.76
N ASP A 61 -15.85 -12.14 2.04
CA ASP A 61 -16.80 -12.52 3.08
C ASP A 61 -17.96 -11.51 3.14
N PRO A 62 -19.19 -11.90 2.75
CA PRO A 62 -20.36 -11.01 2.76
C PRO A 62 -20.83 -10.63 4.18
N GLN A 63 -20.42 -11.38 5.21
CA GLN A 63 -20.74 -11.11 6.60
C GLN A 63 -19.67 -10.24 7.27
N HIS A 64 -18.48 -10.13 6.67
CA HIS A 64 -17.42 -9.32 7.23
C HIS A 64 -17.55 -7.86 6.83
N ARG A 65 -17.34 -6.97 7.80
CA ARG A 65 -17.23 -5.54 7.55
C ARG A 65 -15.88 -5.29 6.90
N PHE A 66 -15.82 -5.39 5.58
CA PHE A 66 -14.58 -5.22 4.85
C PHE A 66 -14.12 -3.76 4.85
N ALA A 67 -12.87 -3.54 5.26
CA ALA A 67 -12.18 -2.28 5.01
C ALA A 67 -11.83 -2.21 3.52
N SER A 68 -12.59 -1.42 2.76
CA SER A 68 -12.56 -1.43 1.30
C SER A 68 -11.15 -1.24 0.73
N MET A 69 -10.72 -2.19 -0.10
CA MET A 69 -9.71 -1.95 -1.14
C MET A 69 -10.21 -0.82 -2.06
N PRO A 70 -9.32 -0.02 -2.66
CA PRO A 70 -9.69 1.02 -3.61
C PRO A 70 -9.92 0.43 -5.01
N LEU A 71 -11.01 -0.32 -5.17
CA LEU A 71 -11.42 -0.97 -6.41
C LEU A 71 -11.95 0.05 -7.41
N TYR A 72 -11.70 -0.17 -8.71
CA TYR A 72 -12.27 0.64 -9.78
C TYR A 72 -13.72 0.22 -10.02
N ILE A 73 -14.63 1.18 -10.10
CA ILE A 73 -16.06 0.94 -10.28
C ILE A 73 -16.51 1.41 -11.66
N LEU A 74 -17.29 0.59 -12.36
CA LEU A 74 -18.12 1.00 -13.50
C LEU A 74 -19.56 1.11 -13.01
N ASN A 75 -20.07 2.34 -12.91
CA ASN A 75 -21.43 2.59 -12.42
C ASN A 75 -22.49 2.16 -13.47
N GLN A 76 -23.74 2.02 -13.03
CA GLN A 76 -24.86 1.66 -13.93
C GLN A 76 -25.11 2.70 -15.05
N ASP A 77 -24.77 3.97 -14.80
CA ASP A 77 -24.82 5.05 -15.79
C ASP A 77 -23.58 5.08 -16.71
N GLY A 78 -22.73 4.05 -16.63
CA GLY A 78 -21.49 3.92 -17.40
C GLY A 78 -20.34 4.78 -16.88
N LYS A 79 -20.54 5.58 -15.83
CA LYS A 79 -19.48 6.48 -15.34
C LYS A 79 -18.42 5.75 -14.51
N PRO A 80 -17.15 6.18 -14.61
CA PRO A 80 -16.09 5.65 -13.77
C PRO A 80 -16.21 6.14 -12.31
N GLY A 81 -15.93 5.25 -11.37
CA GLY A 81 -15.76 5.55 -9.94
C GLY A 81 -14.60 4.77 -9.32
N MET A 82 -14.35 4.98 -8.02
CA MET A 82 -13.40 4.21 -7.22
C MET A 82 -13.88 4.13 -5.77
N THR A 83 -13.72 2.98 -5.12
CA THR A 83 -14.01 2.86 -3.68
C THR A 83 -12.90 3.51 -2.86
N ARG A 84 -13.23 3.89 -1.62
CA ARG A 84 -12.25 4.51 -0.71
C ARG A 84 -11.20 3.48 -0.27
N ARG A 85 -9.96 3.92 -0.11
CA ARG A 85 -8.88 3.10 0.45
C ARG A 85 -8.98 3.06 1.97
N GLN A 86 -9.38 1.91 2.52
CA GLN A 86 -9.42 1.67 3.96
C GLN A 86 -8.48 0.54 4.39
N CYS A 87 -8.10 -0.33 3.46
CA CYS A 87 -7.26 -1.50 3.70
C CYS A 87 -5.95 -1.19 4.44
N THR A 88 -5.37 -0.01 4.22
CA THR A 88 -4.10 0.36 4.84
C THR A 88 -4.23 0.70 6.32
N GLY A 89 -5.31 1.37 6.70
CA GLY A 89 -5.63 1.59 8.11
C GLY A 89 -5.82 0.26 8.84
N GLU A 90 -6.58 -0.65 8.23
CA GLU A 90 -7.00 -1.91 8.85
C GLU A 90 -5.88 -2.97 8.89
N TYR A 91 -5.20 -3.23 7.77
CA TYR A 91 -4.23 -4.33 7.67
C TYR A 91 -2.79 -3.90 7.90
N LYS A 92 -2.48 -2.59 7.89
CA LYS A 92 -1.11 -2.11 8.15
C LYS A 92 -1.01 -1.29 9.43
N ILE A 93 -1.72 -0.16 9.52
CA ILE A 93 -1.55 0.80 10.62
C ILE A 93 -2.05 0.23 11.95
N LYS A 94 -3.25 -0.36 11.97
CA LYS A 94 -3.87 -0.93 13.18
C LYS A 94 -3.03 -2.05 13.82
N PRO A 95 -2.57 -3.09 13.09
CA PRO A 95 -1.74 -4.13 13.71
C PRO A 95 -0.36 -3.61 14.17
N ILE A 96 0.24 -2.65 13.46
CA ILE A 96 1.48 -1.97 13.91
C ILE A 96 1.24 -1.26 15.24
N LYS A 97 0.20 -0.42 15.33
CA LYS A 97 -0.14 0.31 16.56
C LYS A 97 -0.45 -0.62 17.73
N LYS A 98 -1.14 -1.74 17.46
CA LYS A 98 -1.39 -2.77 18.47
C LYS A 98 -0.06 -3.32 19.02
N LYS A 99 0.86 -3.71 18.14
CA LYS A 99 2.17 -4.24 18.54
C LYS A 99 3.02 -3.20 19.27
N VAL A 100 3.07 -1.96 18.80
CA VAL A 100 3.78 -0.86 19.48
C VAL A 100 3.29 -0.69 20.91
N ARG A 101 1.97 -0.76 21.13
CA ARG A 101 1.38 -0.65 22.47
C ARG A 101 1.72 -1.83 23.37
N GLU A 102 1.76 -3.05 22.81
CA GLU A 102 2.23 -4.24 23.53
C GLU A 102 3.70 -4.07 23.95
N LEU A 103 4.57 -3.59 23.05
CA LEU A 103 5.99 -3.33 23.33
C LEU A 103 6.19 -2.25 24.40
N LEU A 104 5.32 -1.24 24.43
CA LEU A 104 5.32 -0.21 25.49
C LEU A 104 4.76 -0.72 26.83
N GLY A 105 4.16 -1.92 26.88
CA GLY A 105 3.51 -2.45 28.09
C GLY A 105 2.12 -1.88 28.38
N TYR A 106 1.49 -1.21 27.41
CA TYR A 106 0.16 -0.58 27.55
C TYR A 106 -0.79 -1.06 26.44
N PRO A 107 -1.19 -2.34 26.41
CA PRO A 107 -2.16 -2.84 25.43
C PRO A 107 -3.50 -2.08 25.53
N TYR A 108 -4.25 -2.01 24.44
CA TYR A 108 -5.56 -1.34 24.44
C TYR A 108 -6.54 -2.06 25.40
N PRO A 109 -7.36 -1.33 26.21
CA PRO A 109 -7.59 0.12 26.20
C PRO A 109 -6.72 0.95 27.17
N ALA A 110 -5.69 0.38 27.80
CA ALA A 110 -4.89 1.08 28.81
C ALA A 110 -4.26 2.38 28.27
N ARG A 111 -4.31 3.47 29.04
CA ARG A 111 -3.72 4.74 28.56
C ARG A 111 -2.19 4.66 28.59
N VAL A 112 -1.53 5.04 27.49
CA VAL A 112 -0.07 5.21 27.48
C VAL A 112 0.28 6.49 28.26
N PRO A 113 1.23 6.45 29.20
CA PRO A 113 1.67 7.62 29.95
C PRO A 113 2.14 8.77 29.05
N LYS A 114 1.91 10.01 29.50
CA LYS A 114 2.39 11.20 28.76
C LYS A 114 3.91 11.20 28.72
N GLY A 115 4.49 11.45 27.55
CA GLY A 115 5.94 11.48 27.35
C GLY A 115 6.56 10.13 27.01
N MET A 116 5.82 9.03 27.13
CA MET A 116 6.25 7.71 26.65
C MET A 116 5.87 7.53 25.19
N PHE A 117 6.86 7.22 24.35
CA PHE A 117 6.67 6.98 22.92
C PHE A 117 7.74 6.03 22.38
N VAL A 118 7.44 5.41 21.24
CA VAL A 118 8.46 4.80 20.38
C VAL A 118 8.87 5.78 19.29
N GLU A 119 10.15 5.79 18.93
CA GLU A 119 10.58 6.39 17.66
C GLU A 119 10.37 5.36 16.54
N GLN A 120 9.65 5.74 15.49
CA GLN A 120 9.34 4.88 14.36
C GLN A 120 10.00 5.42 13.10
N TRP A 121 10.90 4.64 12.53
CA TRP A 121 11.54 4.99 11.28
C TRP A 121 10.69 4.58 10.09
N VAL A 122 10.41 5.53 9.21
CA VAL A 122 9.69 5.30 7.96
C VAL A 122 10.61 5.67 6.79
N GLY A 123 10.88 4.70 5.91
CA GLY A 123 11.76 4.88 4.76
C GLY A 123 11.12 5.70 3.64
N ILE A 124 11.03 7.01 3.84
CA ILE A 124 10.62 8.01 2.83
C ILE A 124 11.88 8.72 2.37
N SER A 125 12.17 8.69 1.08
CA SER A 125 13.32 9.36 0.47
C SER A 125 13.06 10.85 0.20
N THR A 126 14.09 11.59 -0.20
CA THR A 126 14.00 13.04 -0.45
C THR A 126 13.05 13.42 -1.59
N ASP A 127 13.01 12.63 -2.65
CA ASP A 127 12.07 12.74 -3.78
C ASP A 127 10.63 12.40 -3.39
N GLU A 128 10.43 11.84 -2.20
CA GLU A 128 9.14 11.45 -1.63
C GLU A 128 8.75 12.30 -0.41
N PHE A 129 9.47 13.41 -0.13
CA PHE A 129 9.37 14.17 1.13
C PHE A 129 7.94 14.62 1.46
N HIS A 130 7.11 14.94 0.45
CA HIS A 130 5.73 15.39 0.65
C HIS A 130 4.85 14.35 1.35
N ARG A 131 5.31 13.09 1.38
CA ARG A 131 4.68 11.96 2.06
C ARG A 131 5.16 11.76 3.50
N ALA A 132 6.19 12.49 3.95
CA ALA A 132 6.63 12.47 5.33
C ALA A 132 5.57 13.15 6.22
N LYS A 133 5.04 12.40 7.19
CA LYS A 133 3.97 12.84 8.09
C LYS A 133 4.27 12.42 9.51
N ASP A 134 3.90 13.28 10.45
CA ASP A 134 3.90 12.93 11.87
C ASP A 134 2.94 11.78 12.17
N ALA A 135 3.20 11.08 13.28
CA ALA A 135 2.28 10.08 13.78
C ALA A 135 0.98 10.74 14.26
N ASP A 136 -0.15 10.08 13.99
CA ASP A 136 -1.48 10.52 14.43
C ASP A 136 -1.78 10.18 15.91
N VAL A 137 -0.80 9.61 16.62
CA VAL A 137 -0.91 9.20 18.03
C VAL A 137 0.32 9.64 18.82
N LYS A 138 0.12 10.06 20.07
CA LYS A 138 1.18 10.63 20.93
C LYS A 138 2.25 9.64 21.41
N TYR A 139 1.97 8.34 21.36
CA TYR A 139 2.89 7.27 21.79
C TYR A 139 3.80 6.78 20.65
N MET A 140 3.78 7.46 19.50
CA MET A 140 4.67 7.21 18.37
C MET A 140 5.24 8.54 17.89
N ARG A 141 6.49 8.56 17.47
CA ARG A 141 7.11 9.68 16.76
C ARG A 141 7.74 9.16 15.49
N ASN A 142 7.24 9.60 14.34
CA ASN A 142 7.83 9.23 13.06
C ASN A 142 9.16 9.96 12.85
N ARG A 143 10.14 9.26 12.30
CA ARG A 143 11.39 9.82 11.78
C ARG A 143 11.62 9.33 10.36
N HIS A 144 12.33 10.16 9.59
CA HIS A 144 12.59 9.92 8.17
C HIS A 144 14.09 9.99 7.88
N PRO A 145 14.90 9.00 8.33
CA PRO A 145 16.36 9.12 8.24
C PRO A 145 16.89 9.23 6.81
N LEU A 146 16.19 8.71 5.80
CA LEU A 146 16.62 8.86 4.41
C LEU A 146 16.54 10.33 3.94
N ILE A 147 15.59 11.11 4.46
CA ILE A 147 15.55 12.56 4.23
C ILE A 147 16.72 13.24 4.94
N ASP A 148 16.97 12.88 6.20
CA ASP A 148 18.10 13.42 7.00
C ASP A 148 19.45 13.14 6.31
N MET A 149 19.58 12.00 5.61
CA MET A 149 20.76 11.60 4.84
C MET A 149 20.81 12.17 3.41
N SER A 150 19.78 12.92 2.99
CA SER A 150 19.60 13.39 1.61
C SER A 150 19.55 12.27 0.54
N TRP A 151 19.04 11.08 0.89
CA TRP A 151 18.94 9.94 -0.02
C TRP A 151 17.66 10.00 -0.86
N SER A 152 17.83 9.98 -2.18
CA SER A 152 16.75 9.75 -3.15
C SER A 152 16.38 8.26 -3.23
N ARG A 153 15.30 7.94 -3.96
CA ARG A 153 15.00 6.54 -4.29
C ARG A 153 16.14 5.88 -5.08
N ALA A 154 16.82 6.63 -5.96
CA ALA A 154 17.95 6.12 -6.73
C ALA A 154 19.15 5.77 -5.83
N ASP A 155 19.41 6.57 -4.78
CA ASP A 155 20.42 6.23 -3.76
C ASP A 155 20.07 4.93 -3.03
N CYS A 156 18.80 4.78 -2.65
CA CYS A 156 18.33 3.57 -1.98
C CYS A 156 18.53 2.33 -2.86
N VAL A 157 18.20 2.42 -4.14
CA VAL A 157 18.40 1.31 -5.10
C VAL A 157 19.88 0.99 -5.27
N ARG A 158 20.75 2.00 -5.42
CA ARG A 158 22.21 1.79 -5.50
C ARG A 158 22.74 1.09 -4.25
N TYR A 159 22.31 1.54 -3.08
CA TYR A 159 22.74 0.93 -1.82
C TYR A 159 22.27 -0.52 -1.71
N LEU A 160 20.99 -0.81 -1.97
CA LEU A 160 20.49 -2.18 -1.98
C LEU A 160 21.21 -3.05 -3.01
N THR A 161 21.52 -2.51 -4.18
CA THR A 161 22.28 -3.21 -5.23
C THR A 161 23.68 -3.59 -4.74
N SER A 162 24.36 -2.69 -4.01
CA SER A 162 25.69 -2.98 -3.44
C SER A 162 25.65 -4.13 -2.41
N LEU A 163 24.48 -4.43 -1.85
CA LEU A 163 24.23 -5.55 -0.93
C LEU A 163 23.71 -6.81 -1.63
N GLY A 164 23.62 -6.80 -2.97
CA GLY A 164 22.99 -7.89 -3.73
C GLY A 164 21.48 -7.99 -3.54
N LEU A 165 20.82 -6.89 -3.14
CA LEU A 165 19.37 -6.78 -2.90
C LEU A 165 18.66 -5.96 -3.99
N ALA A 166 19.19 -5.94 -5.21
CA ALA A 166 18.60 -5.20 -6.33
C ALA A 166 17.19 -5.71 -6.70
N ASP A 167 16.87 -6.95 -6.33
CA ASP A 167 15.60 -7.64 -6.52
C ASP A 167 14.54 -7.31 -5.45
N THR A 168 14.76 -6.28 -4.62
CA THR A 168 13.81 -5.86 -3.59
C THR A 168 12.43 -5.55 -4.20
N PRO A 169 11.37 -6.32 -3.85
CA PRO A 169 10.06 -6.13 -4.43
C PRO A 169 9.38 -4.86 -3.90
N LYS A 170 8.53 -4.24 -4.73
CA LYS A 170 7.64 -3.14 -4.29
C LYS A 170 6.68 -3.67 -3.22
N SER A 171 6.49 -2.91 -2.13
CA SER A 171 5.56 -3.28 -1.06
C SER A 171 4.11 -3.01 -1.46
N SER A 172 3.45 -4.03 -2.02
CA SER A 172 2.02 -4.01 -2.34
C SER A 172 1.47 -5.43 -2.30
N CYS A 173 0.27 -5.59 -1.71
CA CYS A 173 -0.42 -6.87 -1.70
C CYS A 173 -0.72 -7.36 -3.13
N LEU A 174 -0.93 -8.66 -3.27
CA LEU A 174 -1.01 -9.34 -4.55
C LEU A 174 -2.15 -8.80 -5.43
N GLY A 175 -3.34 -8.56 -4.86
CA GLY A 175 -4.46 -7.95 -5.57
C GLY A 175 -4.61 -6.45 -5.36
N CYS A 176 -3.52 -5.69 -5.22
CA CYS A 176 -3.62 -4.24 -5.04
C CYS A 176 -4.07 -3.55 -6.35
N PRO A 177 -5.18 -2.79 -6.36
CA PRO A 177 -5.63 -2.09 -7.58
C PRO A 177 -4.65 -1.04 -8.12
N PHE A 178 -3.66 -0.64 -7.31
CA PHE A 178 -2.63 0.33 -7.72
C PHE A 178 -1.41 -0.30 -8.42
N HIS A 179 -1.45 -1.59 -8.74
CA HIS A 179 -0.45 -2.19 -9.63
C HIS A 179 -0.54 -1.55 -11.03
N GLY A 180 0.62 -1.20 -11.58
CA GLY A 180 0.74 -0.81 -12.98
C GLY A 180 0.71 -2.01 -13.93
N ASN A 181 0.64 -1.75 -15.23
CA ASN A 181 0.60 -2.82 -16.24
C ASN A 181 1.85 -3.71 -16.17
N ALA A 182 3.04 -3.15 -15.92
CA ALA A 182 4.26 -3.93 -15.76
C ALA A 182 4.19 -4.92 -14.60
N GLN A 183 3.56 -4.53 -13.49
CA GLN A 183 3.39 -5.40 -12.33
C GLN A 183 2.40 -6.53 -12.64
N TRP A 184 1.28 -6.23 -13.31
CA TRP A 184 0.32 -7.26 -13.72
C TRP A 184 0.92 -8.25 -14.71
N ARG A 185 1.65 -7.77 -15.72
CA ARG A 185 2.40 -8.64 -16.65
C ARG A 185 3.42 -9.50 -15.91
N HIS A 186 4.18 -8.91 -14.99
CA HIS A 186 5.15 -9.66 -14.20
C HIS A 186 4.50 -10.80 -13.41
N ILE A 187 3.37 -10.56 -12.75
CA ILE A 187 2.61 -11.61 -12.03
C ILE A 187 2.12 -12.68 -13.00
N ARG A 188 1.52 -12.28 -14.13
CA ARG A 188 1.02 -13.20 -15.17
C ARG A 188 2.13 -14.12 -15.69
N ASP A 189 3.26 -13.53 -16.05
CA ASP A 189 4.32 -14.21 -16.80
C ASP A 189 5.24 -15.04 -15.89
N ASN A 190 5.35 -14.69 -14.60
CA ASN A 190 6.30 -15.32 -13.69
C ASN A 190 5.65 -16.11 -12.54
N SER A 191 4.36 -15.90 -12.28
CA SER A 191 3.62 -16.55 -11.18
C SER A 191 2.23 -17.03 -11.60
N PRO A 192 2.10 -18.09 -12.43
CA PRO A 192 0.80 -18.55 -12.94
C PRO A 192 -0.26 -18.83 -11.87
N SER A 193 0.14 -19.36 -10.70
CA SER A 193 -0.78 -19.60 -9.58
C SER A 193 -1.26 -18.30 -8.92
N GLU A 194 -0.38 -17.29 -8.81
CA GLU A 194 -0.74 -15.99 -8.24
C GLU A 194 -1.62 -15.20 -9.21
N TRP A 195 -1.32 -15.30 -10.51
CA TRP A 195 -2.16 -14.75 -11.58
C TRP A 195 -3.57 -15.33 -11.56
N ALA A 196 -3.69 -16.67 -11.50
CA ALA A 196 -4.99 -17.33 -11.39
C ALA A 196 -5.75 -16.87 -10.13
N ASP A 197 -5.06 -16.68 -9.00
CA ASP A 197 -5.67 -16.21 -7.76
C ASP A 197 -6.23 -14.77 -7.88
N VAL A 198 -5.47 -13.83 -8.46
CA VAL A 198 -5.94 -12.44 -8.63
C VAL A 198 -7.04 -12.31 -9.68
N VAL A 199 -7.00 -13.11 -10.75
CA VAL A 199 -8.09 -13.15 -11.75
C VAL A 199 -9.36 -13.72 -11.12
N ALA A 200 -9.27 -14.79 -10.34
CA ALA A 200 -10.41 -15.34 -9.62
C ALA A 200 -10.98 -14.33 -8.61
N PHE A 201 -10.11 -13.59 -7.92
CA PHE A 201 -10.52 -12.52 -7.03
C PHE A 201 -11.24 -11.39 -7.78
N ASP A 202 -10.68 -10.88 -8.89
CA ASP A 202 -11.29 -9.83 -9.74
C ASP A 202 -12.70 -10.23 -10.22
N ALA A 203 -12.86 -11.49 -10.67
CA ALA A 203 -14.15 -12.01 -11.07
C ALA A 203 -15.13 -12.07 -9.89
N ALA A 204 -14.68 -12.51 -8.72
CA ALA A 204 -15.52 -12.66 -7.55
C ALA A 204 -16.02 -11.31 -7.00
N ILE A 205 -15.18 -10.27 -6.98
CA ILE A 205 -15.56 -8.94 -6.45
C ILE A 205 -16.55 -8.17 -7.34
N ARG A 206 -16.78 -8.62 -8.58
CA ARG A 206 -17.52 -7.87 -9.61
C ARG A 206 -18.84 -7.28 -9.12
N LYS A 207 -19.64 -8.07 -8.39
CA LYS A 207 -20.96 -7.65 -7.88
C LYS A 207 -20.95 -7.06 -6.47
N GLY A 208 -19.76 -6.74 -5.94
CA GLY A 208 -19.55 -6.18 -4.61
C GLY A 208 -19.78 -7.21 -3.51
N ASN A 209 -18.75 -8.00 -3.16
CA ASN A 209 -18.91 -9.08 -2.18
C ASN A 209 -18.83 -8.63 -0.72
N ALA A 210 -18.42 -7.41 -0.41
CA ALA A 210 -18.39 -6.94 0.96
C ALA A 210 -19.13 -5.63 1.15
N ARG A 211 -20.12 -5.64 2.04
CA ARG A 211 -20.84 -4.44 2.44
C ARG A 211 -19.95 -3.63 3.38
N ALA A 212 -19.98 -2.30 3.25
CA ALA A 212 -19.27 -1.41 4.18
C ALA A 212 -19.80 -1.51 5.65
N ASN A 213 -21.00 -2.07 5.84
CA ASN A 213 -21.67 -2.40 7.10
C ASN A 213 -22.88 -3.35 6.83
N ALA A 214 -23.49 -3.94 7.87
CA ALA A 214 -24.65 -4.84 7.75
C ALA A 214 -25.85 -4.22 6.99
N THR A 215 -25.97 -2.89 7.04
CA THR A 215 -26.96 -2.05 6.35
C THR A 215 -26.45 -1.41 5.05
N GLY A 216 -25.28 -1.81 4.57
CA GLY A 216 -24.55 -1.10 3.51
C GLY A 216 -25.26 -1.14 2.18
N ASN A 217 -25.35 0.03 1.56
CA ASN A 217 -25.81 0.18 0.18
C ASN A 217 -25.02 -0.81 -0.70
N ARG A 218 -25.76 -1.61 -1.48
CA ARG A 218 -25.16 -2.47 -2.49
C ARG A 218 -24.31 -1.60 -3.41
N LEU A 219 -23.20 -2.15 -3.89
CA LEU A 219 -22.43 -1.49 -4.93
C LEU A 219 -23.35 -1.22 -6.12
N LEU A 220 -23.49 0.04 -6.50
CA LEU A 220 -24.26 0.47 -7.68
C LEU A 220 -23.33 0.40 -8.90
N GLY A 221 -23.02 -0.80 -9.36
CA GLY A 221 -22.10 -1.02 -10.48
C GLY A 221 -21.24 -2.26 -10.32
N GLU A 222 -20.21 -2.34 -11.14
CA GLU A 222 -19.26 -3.45 -11.19
C GLU A 222 -17.88 -3.03 -10.69
N ALA A 223 -17.27 -3.83 -9.82
CA ALA A 223 -15.93 -3.57 -9.27
C ALA A 223 -14.85 -4.33 -10.04
N PHE A 224 -13.69 -3.71 -10.24
CA PHE A 224 -12.54 -4.22 -10.99
C PHE A 224 -11.23 -3.91 -10.25
N LEU A 225 -10.24 -4.79 -10.39
CA LEU A 225 -8.86 -4.54 -9.97
C LEU A 225 -8.13 -3.59 -10.92
N HIS A 226 -8.44 -3.65 -12.23
CA HIS A 226 -7.74 -2.88 -13.24
C HIS A 226 -8.45 -1.56 -13.56
N ARG A 227 -7.67 -0.49 -13.77
CA ARG A 227 -8.18 0.87 -14.05
C ARG A 227 -9.06 0.98 -15.30
N SER A 228 -8.88 0.08 -16.28
CA SER A 228 -9.68 0.04 -17.50
C SER A 228 -11.12 -0.45 -17.26
N ARG A 229 -11.44 -0.96 -16.06
CA ARG A 229 -12.76 -1.51 -15.73
C ARG A 229 -13.20 -2.64 -16.67
N VAL A 230 -12.24 -3.49 -17.01
CA VAL A 230 -12.49 -4.75 -17.70
C VAL A 230 -11.91 -5.89 -16.86
N PRO A 231 -12.38 -7.14 -17.02
CA PRO A 231 -11.83 -8.28 -16.31
C PRO A 231 -10.30 -8.32 -16.41
N LEU A 232 -9.63 -8.65 -15.30
CA LEU A 232 -8.17 -8.56 -15.23
C LEU A 232 -7.46 -9.42 -16.28
N ASP A 233 -8.03 -10.57 -16.65
CA ASP A 233 -7.56 -11.46 -17.71
C ASP A 233 -7.76 -10.92 -19.14
N GLN A 234 -8.57 -9.88 -19.29
CA GLN A 234 -8.85 -9.17 -20.54
C GLN A 234 -8.30 -7.74 -20.55
N ALA A 235 -7.69 -7.31 -19.44
CA ALA A 235 -7.17 -5.97 -19.29
C ALA A 235 -6.05 -5.73 -20.31
N PRO A 236 -5.95 -4.50 -20.87
CA PRO A 236 -4.90 -4.14 -21.82
C PRO A 236 -3.58 -3.94 -21.06
N ILE A 237 -3.04 -5.02 -20.51
CA ILE A 237 -1.77 -5.01 -19.79
C ILE A 237 -0.59 -5.16 -20.75
N ASP A 238 -0.79 -5.67 -21.96
CA ASP A 238 0.28 -5.88 -22.96
C ASP A 238 0.56 -4.67 -23.87
N HIS A 239 -0.34 -3.69 -23.90
CA HIS A 239 -0.27 -2.57 -24.84
C HIS A 239 -0.40 -1.22 -24.13
N VAL A 240 0.41 -0.26 -24.57
CA VAL A 240 0.10 1.17 -24.42
C VAL A 240 -0.79 1.53 -25.61
N THR A 241 -2.04 1.91 -25.37
CA THR A 241 -3.05 2.23 -26.38
C THR A 241 -2.74 3.53 -27.12
N ALA A 242 -3.27 3.69 -28.33
CA ALA A 242 -3.14 4.94 -29.09
C ALA A 242 -3.80 6.15 -28.41
N ALA A 243 -4.80 5.96 -27.54
CA ALA A 243 -5.35 7.02 -26.69
C ALA A 243 -4.37 7.44 -25.58
N GLU A 244 -3.64 6.47 -25.01
CA GLU A 244 -2.53 6.71 -24.08
C GLU A 244 -1.33 7.38 -24.77
N TRP A 245 -1.12 7.13 -26.07
CA TRP A 245 -0.11 7.79 -26.91
C TRP A 245 -0.52 9.18 -27.42
N ALA A 246 -1.82 9.41 -27.67
CA ALA A 246 -2.35 10.70 -28.07
C ALA A 246 -2.36 11.72 -26.91
N ALA A 247 -2.62 11.24 -25.68
CA ALA A 247 -2.43 12.03 -24.46
C ALA A 247 -0.96 12.37 -24.16
N LEU A 248 0.00 11.70 -24.81
CA LEU A 248 1.44 11.95 -24.70
C LEU A 248 1.98 12.99 -25.69
N GLN A 249 1.27 13.29 -26.79
CA GLN A 249 1.76 14.21 -27.83
C GLN A 249 1.17 15.63 -27.77
N GLN A 250 0.06 15.83 -27.07
CA GLN A 250 -0.43 17.17 -26.74
C GLN A 250 0.01 17.54 -25.32
N GLU A 251 1.21 18.12 -25.20
CA GLU A 251 1.62 19.14 -24.20
C GLU A 251 3.14 19.08 -23.89
N ILE A 252 3.93 19.73 -24.75
CA ILE A 252 5.07 20.52 -24.26
C ILE A 252 4.43 21.75 -23.60
N GLY A 253 4.09 21.64 -22.31
CA GLY A 253 3.54 22.76 -21.54
C GLY A 253 2.74 22.35 -20.30
N THR A 254 3.41 22.41 -19.14
CA THR A 254 2.89 22.46 -17.76
C THR A 254 2.16 21.24 -17.18
N ASP A 255 2.80 20.60 -16.18
CA ASP A 255 2.29 19.69 -15.14
C ASP A 255 1.31 18.56 -15.52
N SER A 256 1.82 17.33 -15.75
CA SER A 256 0.98 16.11 -15.69
C SER A 256 1.76 14.83 -15.27
N PRO A 257 1.41 14.17 -14.14
CA PRO A 257 2.11 12.98 -13.60
C PRO A 257 1.61 11.60 -14.12
N ASN A 258 0.89 11.51 -15.25
CA ASN A 258 0.03 10.35 -15.50
C ASN A 258 0.69 9.13 -16.22
N THR A 259 1.69 9.28 -17.10
CA THR A 259 2.15 8.12 -17.94
C THR A 259 3.00 7.10 -17.18
N ASP A 260 3.98 7.56 -16.40
CA ASP A 260 4.81 6.67 -15.58
C ASP A 260 3.97 5.92 -14.53
N GLU A 261 2.91 6.55 -14.03
CA GLU A 261 1.98 5.93 -13.08
C GLU A 261 1.18 4.77 -13.69
N LEU A 262 0.86 4.81 -14.98
CA LEU A 262 0.12 3.71 -15.64
C LEU A 262 0.98 2.44 -15.78
N GLU A 263 2.28 2.63 -16.04
CA GLU A 263 3.20 1.52 -16.27
C GLU A 263 3.78 0.98 -14.96
N GLN A 264 4.23 1.88 -14.07
CA GLN A 264 4.89 1.53 -12.80
C GLN A 264 3.92 1.43 -11.61
N GLY A 265 2.64 1.74 -11.84
CA GLY A 265 1.63 1.95 -10.80
C GLY A 265 1.82 3.30 -10.12
N VAL A 266 0.84 3.69 -9.29
CA VAL A 266 0.92 4.95 -8.53
C VAL A 266 2.26 5.04 -7.79
N ILE A 267 2.97 6.16 -7.97
CA ILE A 267 4.31 6.40 -7.40
C ILE A 267 4.28 6.18 -5.88
N ASP A 268 3.21 6.61 -5.22
CA ASP A 268 3.00 6.52 -3.77
C ASP A 268 2.58 5.12 -3.28
N GLY A 269 2.31 4.17 -4.17
CA GLY A 269 2.05 2.74 -3.87
C GLY A 269 1.06 2.51 -2.72
N CYS A 270 1.25 1.41 -1.98
CA CYS A 270 0.45 1.06 -0.80
C CYS A 270 1.26 1.22 0.50
N SER A 271 1.83 2.39 0.75
CA SER A 271 2.51 2.67 2.03
C SER A 271 1.51 3.04 3.15
N PRO A 272 1.71 2.55 4.39
CA PRO A 272 0.90 2.95 5.54
C PRO A 272 1.04 4.40 5.96
N TRP A 273 2.13 5.06 5.60
CA TRP A 273 2.51 6.35 6.17
C TRP A 273 2.56 7.48 5.15
N ALA A 274 2.24 7.18 3.89
CA ALA A 274 2.75 7.98 2.78
C ALA A 274 1.83 8.02 1.54
N CYS A 275 0.59 7.54 1.60
CA CYS A 275 -0.29 7.58 0.42
C CYS A 275 -1.31 8.71 0.51
N ARG A 276 -1.47 9.45 -0.60
CA ARG A 276 -2.60 10.35 -0.82
C ARG A 276 -3.90 9.55 -0.94
N GLY A 277 -4.63 9.50 0.17
CA GLY A 277 -6.04 9.08 0.20
C GLY A 277 -6.85 9.84 1.26
N ALA A 278 -6.23 10.81 1.94
CA ALA A 278 -6.86 11.64 2.96
C ALA A 278 -7.24 13.06 2.45
N GLU A 279 -6.75 13.48 1.29
CA GLU A 279 -7.03 14.81 0.73
C GLU A 279 -8.12 14.75 -0.35
N ALA A 280 -9.35 14.56 0.11
CA ALA A 280 -10.53 15.16 -0.52
C ALA A 280 -11.48 15.65 0.58
N ALA A 281 -10.93 16.35 1.58
CA ALA A 281 -11.70 17.29 2.39
C ALA A 281 -11.79 18.61 1.61
N ARG A 282 -12.55 18.63 0.51
CA ARG A 282 -13.01 19.90 -0.06
C ARG A 282 -14.23 20.35 0.74
N THR A 283 -13.98 21.33 1.61
CA THR A 283 -14.86 22.43 1.99
C THR A 283 -16.34 22.09 2.13
N GLN A 284 -16.73 21.90 3.39
CA GLN A 284 -18.08 22.05 3.89
C GLN A 284 -18.58 23.47 3.58
N GLN A 285 -19.39 23.65 2.54
CA GLN A 285 -20.29 24.79 2.37
C GLN A 285 -21.40 24.45 1.35
N ASP A 286 -22.61 24.84 1.72
CA ASP A 286 -23.87 24.85 0.96
C ASP A 286 -24.56 23.53 0.58
N PHE A 287 -25.35 23.06 1.54
CA PHE A 287 -26.75 22.73 1.26
C PHE A 287 -27.64 23.51 2.23
N GLY A 288 -27.92 24.78 1.90
CA GLY A 288 -29.21 25.39 2.24
C GLY A 288 -30.27 24.73 1.37
N LEU A 289 -31.38 24.26 1.91
CA LEU A 289 -32.68 24.93 2.09
C LEU A 289 -33.67 23.74 2.05
N VAL A 290 -34.82 23.64 2.74
CA VAL A 290 -35.72 24.55 3.44
C VAL A 290 -36.72 23.64 4.18
N SER A 291 -37.18 24.13 5.33
CA SER A 291 -38.40 23.77 6.09
C SER A 291 -38.84 22.31 6.22
#